data_AF-A0A3M1CJ82-F1
#
_entry.id   AF-A0A3M1CJ82-F1
#
_cell.length_a   1.000
_cell.length_b   1.000
_cell.length_c   1.000
_cell.angle_alpha   90.00
_cell.angle_beta   90.00
_cell.angle_gamma   90.00
#
_symmetry.space_group_name_H-M   'P 1'
#
loop_
_entity.id
_entity.type
_entity.pdbx_description
1 polymer ?
#
loop_
_entity_poly.entity_id
_entity_poly.type
_entity_poly.pdbx_seq_one_letter_code
_entity_poly.pdbx_strand_id
1 'polypeptide(L)'
;MQDKGVVDTAGQSIPAWLQGMIEKRRDDGAVVSVPVEGGVFRHPLTGQRVERLKGYIVGGRLKLFEPRFLYSLPPVELAGTSGPAQFCARVAGVLGDRLGQLGSLRDEISARGLAVDLQHDALLLRGENRVGPNLFRVAAWRPGQIVIEMVNGRELGHLPPGPRTLHLSRQPQQDYRQLVQLLALLSPTAAANEAESGEEEESVVELTEAVTEAELVPPNEHQAARDPLPLSLILSKLGSNVEVASTGGALRFSGSLKLVAGRYAFELEQVSGREVKGHFTTPSGNVVPVKLVLDEIMDMAQVIEDYLNGR
;
A
#
# COMPACT_ATOMS: atom_id res chain seq x y z
N MET A 1 -20.40 25.03 35.10
CA MET A 1 -19.30 24.62 34.21
C MET A 1 -19.92 24.03 32.96
N GLN A 2 -19.88 24.75 31.84
CA GLN A 2 -20.37 24.24 30.56
C GLN A 2 -19.26 23.38 29.96
N ASP A 3 -19.54 22.09 29.79
CA ASP A 3 -18.69 21.13 29.13
C ASP A 3 -18.60 21.53 27.65
N LYS A 4 -17.52 22.23 27.28
CA LYS A 4 -17.28 22.63 25.89
C LYS A 4 -16.93 21.35 25.12
N GLY A 5 -17.96 20.74 24.54
CA GLY A 5 -17.83 19.60 23.65
C GLY A 5 -16.71 19.85 22.64
N VAL A 6 -15.81 18.87 22.53
CA VAL A 6 -14.65 18.92 21.64
C VAL A 6 -15.17 18.82 20.20
N VAL A 7 -14.91 19.87 19.42
CA VAL A 7 -15.30 19.97 18.01
C VAL A 7 -14.05 19.69 17.17
N ASP A 8 -14.11 18.70 16.27
CA ASP A 8 -13.09 18.49 15.24
C ASP A 8 -13.07 19.70 14.28
N THR A 9 -11.96 19.92 13.57
CA THR A 9 -11.80 20.92 12.50
C THR A 9 -12.96 20.95 11.48
N ALA A 10 -13.71 19.84 11.31
CA ALA A 10 -14.90 19.72 10.47
C ALA A 10 -16.25 20.06 11.17
N GLY A 11 -16.26 20.54 12.42
CA GLY A 11 -17.50 20.87 13.13
C GLY A 11 -18.28 19.69 13.71
N GLN A 12 -17.84 18.45 13.47
CA GLN A 12 -18.50 17.25 13.98
C GLN A 12 -17.90 16.81 15.31
N SER A 13 -18.77 16.56 16.30
CA SER A 13 -18.35 16.13 17.63
C SER A 13 -18.00 14.65 17.64
N ILE A 14 -16.86 14.33 18.26
CA ILE A 14 -16.53 12.94 18.63
C ILE A 14 -17.62 12.46 19.60
N PRO A 15 -18.28 11.31 19.36
CA PRO A 15 -19.30 10.79 20.25
C PRO A 15 -18.82 10.74 21.71
N ALA A 16 -19.66 11.16 22.65
CA ALA A 16 -19.28 11.26 24.07
C ALA A 16 -18.70 9.95 24.64
N TRP A 17 -19.28 8.81 24.24
CA TRP A 17 -18.83 7.49 24.68
C TRP A 17 -17.41 7.13 24.23
N LEU A 18 -16.92 7.77 23.15
CA LEU A 18 -15.60 7.51 22.58
C LEU A 18 -14.53 8.44 23.14
N GLN A 19 -14.90 9.54 23.82
CA GLN A 19 -13.95 10.52 24.35
C GLN A 19 -13.02 9.92 25.41
N GLY A 20 -13.52 9.01 26.25
CA GLY A 20 -12.72 8.27 27.23
C GLY A 20 -11.81 7.19 26.64
N MET A 21 -11.86 6.97 25.32
CA MET A 21 -11.10 5.94 24.60
C MET A 21 -10.02 6.53 23.69
N ILE A 22 -9.81 7.85 23.75
CA ILE A 22 -8.78 8.55 22.99
C ILE A 22 -7.42 8.26 23.61
N GLU A 23 -6.53 7.61 22.87
CA GLU A 23 -5.14 7.37 23.27
C GLU A 23 -4.23 8.54 22.88
N LYS A 24 -4.48 9.15 21.72
CA LYS A 24 -3.67 10.26 21.20
C LYS A 24 -4.53 11.23 20.39
N ARG A 25 -4.43 12.52 20.70
CA ARG A 25 -5.08 13.61 19.94
C ARG A 25 -4.14 14.14 18.86
N ARG A 26 -4.72 14.60 17.75
CA ARG A 26 -4.07 15.31 16.65
C ARG A 26 -4.94 16.50 16.24
N ASP A 27 -4.37 17.39 15.45
CA ASP A 27 -5.06 18.60 14.99
C ASP A 27 -6.25 18.27 14.07
N ASP A 28 -6.18 17.15 13.37
CA ASP A 28 -7.16 16.67 12.38
C ASP A 28 -7.98 15.45 12.85
N GLY A 29 -7.81 15.00 14.10
CA GLY A 29 -8.50 13.80 14.59
C GLY A 29 -7.93 13.19 15.86
N ALA A 30 -8.22 11.91 16.08
CA ALA A 30 -7.71 11.18 17.24
C ALA A 30 -7.45 9.70 16.94
N VAL A 31 -6.46 9.12 17.61
CA VAL A 31 -6.31 7.67 17.72
C VAL A 31 -7.14 7.22 18.91
N VAL A 32 -8.01 6.25 18.66
CA VAL A 32 -8.93 5.68 19.64
C VAL A 32 -8.75 4.18 19.75
N SER A 33 -9.07 3.66 20.92
CA SER A 33 -8.90 2.26 21.28
C SER A 33 -10.18 1.76 21.92
N VAL A 34 -11.02 1.11 21.13
CA VAL A 34 -12.36 0.70 21.52
C VAL A 34 -12.33 -0.73 22.03
N PRO A 35 -12.80 -1.02 23.27
CA PRO A 35 -12.89 -2.38 23.75
C PRO A 35 -13.90 -3.19 22.92
N VAL A 36 -13.60 -4.46 22.69
CA VAL A 36 -14.54 -5.38 22.05
C VAL A 36 -15.61 -5.78 23.06
N GLU A 37 -16.83 -5.30 22.84
CA GLU A 37 -18.00 -5.56 23.69
C GLU A 37 -19.17 -6.12 22.87
N GLY A 38 -20.10 -6.81 23.54
CA GLY A 38 -21.31 -7.36 22.90
C GLY A 38 -21.05 -8.53 21.93
N GLY A 39 -19.82 -9.02 21.84
CA GLY A 39 -19.43 -10.11 20.94
C GLY A 39 -17.96 -10.51 21.09
N VAL A 40 -17.46 -11.31 20.14
CA VAL A 40 -16.05 -11.74 20.10
C VAL A 40 -15.52 -11.58 18.69
N PHE A 41 -14.46 -10.79 18.54
CA PHE A 41 -13.61 -10.83 17.35
C PHE A 41 -12.47 -11.83 17.58
N ARG A 42 -12.18 -12.66 16.58
CA ARG A 42 -11.04 -13.59 16.60
C ARG A 42 -10.10 -13.26 15.44
N HIS A 43 -8.81 -13.28 15.72
CA HIS A 43 -7.82 -13.17 14.67
C HIS A 43 -7.91 -14.40 13.76
N PRO A 44 -8.03 -14.24 12.43
CA PRO A 44 -8.31 -15.37 11.56
C PRO A 44 -7.16 -16.39 11.48
N LEU A 45 -5.91 -15.92 11.56
CA LEU A 45 -4.73 -16.80 11.53
C LEU A 45 -4.44 -17.51 12.87
N THR A 46 -4.53 -16.78 14.00
CA THR A 46 -4.10 -17.32 15.31
C THR A 46 -5.27 -17.83 16.16
N GLY A 47 -6.51 -17.53 15.78
CA GLY A 47 -7.71 -17.84 16.56
C GLY A 47 -7.85 -17.07 17.87
N GLN A 48 -6.84 -16.25 18.22
CA GLN A 48 -6.79 -15.48 19.46
C GLN A 48 -7.91 -14.46 19.49
N ARG A 49 -8.42 -14.20 20.69
CA ARG A 49 -9.43 -13.16 20.91
C ARG A 49 -8.80 -11.79 20.73
N VAL A 50 -9.52 -10.92 20.03
CA VAL A 50 -9.17 -9.51 19.90
C VAL A 50 -9.90 -8.76 21.01
N GLU A 51 -9.15 -8.14 21.91
CA GLU A 51 -9.71 -7.43 23.07
C GLU A 51 -10.07 -5.98 22.77
N ARG A 52 -9.36 -5.36 21.82
CA ARG A 52 -9.54 -3.95 21.45
C ARG A 52 -9.39 -3.75 19.95
N LEU A 53 -10.12 -2.78 19.42
CA LEU A 53 -10.03 -2.31 18.06
C LEU A 53 -9.39 -0.92 18.10
N LYS A 54 -8.27 -0.72 17.40
CA LYS A 54 -7.68 0.63 17.27
C LYS A 54 -7.95 1.20 15.90
N GLY A 55 -8.24 2.50 15.90
CA GLY A 55 -8.54 3.24 14.71
C GLY A 55 -8.25 4.71 14.83
N TYR A 56 -8.30 5.38 13.69
CA TYR A 56 -8.18 6.81 13.57
C TYR A 56 -9.56 7.40 13.28
N ILE A 57 -10.02 8.31 14.13
CA ILE A 57 -11.30 9.02 13.96
C ILE A 57 -11.06 10.40 13.36
N VAL A 58 -11.83 10.70 12.30
CA VAL A 58 -11.91 12.02 11.64
C VAL A 58 -13.35 12.21 11.14
N GLY A 59 -13.97 13.36 11.42
CA GLY A 59 -15.26 13.73 10.83
C GLY A 59 -16.36 12.67 11.01
N GLY A 60 -16.55 12.18 12.24
CA GLY A 60 -17.59 11.21 12.58
C GLY A 60 -17.37 9.79 12.05
N ARG A 61 -16.23 9.52 11.40
CA ARG A 61 -15.86 8.22 10.83
C ARG A 61 -14.62 7.68 11.50
N LEU A 62 -14.56 6.37 11.68
CA LEU A 62 -13.43 5.69 12.31
C LEU A 62 -12.80 4.69 11.33
N LYS A 63 -11.55 4.95 10.94
CA LYS A 63 -10.74 4.04 10.13
C LYS A 63 -9.98 3.09 11.03
N LEU A 64 -10.32 1.80 10.99
CA LEU A 64 -9.63 0.77 11.75
C LEU A 64 -8.28 0.43 11.12
N PHE A 65 -7.29 0.18 11.98
CA PHE A 65 -5.98 -0.31 11.54
C PHE A 65 -5.43 -1.44 12.41
N GLU A 66 -5.95 -1.63 13.63
CA GLU A 66 -5.69 -2.82 14.44
C GLU A 66 -7.01 -3.48 14.87
N PRO A 67 -7.12 -4.82 14.71
CA PRO A 67 -6.14 -5.73 14.08
C PRO A 67 -6.02 -5.53 12.57
N ARG A 68 -4.87 -5.94 11.99
CA ARG A 68 -4.50 -5.69 10.58
C ARG A 68 -5.56 -6.15 9.57
N PHE A 69 -6.27 -7.24 9.85
CA PHE A 69 -7.33 -7.73 8.95
C PHE A 69 -8.50 -6.75 8.81
N LEU A 70 -8.71 -5.82 9.74
CA LEU A 70 -9.71 -4.77 9.60
C LEU A 70 -9.20 -3.55 8.82
N TYR A 71 -7.90 -3.48 8.51
CA TYR A 71 -7.28 -2.34 7.84
C TYR A 71 -7.88 -2.06 6.46
N SER A 72 -8.31 -3.09 5.74
CA SER A 72 -8.91 -2.95 4.41
C SER A 72 -10.40 -2.59 4.43
N LEU A 73 -11.04 -2.60 5.60
CA LEU A 73 -12.43 -2.15 5.71
C LEU A 73 -12.55 -0.64 5.43
N PRO A 74 -13.65 -0.19 4.82
CA PRO A 74 -13.91 1.24 4.71
C PRO A 74 -14.03 1.88 6.11
N PRO A 75 -13.81 3.20 6.24
CA PRO A 75 -14.09 3.90 7.49
C PRO A 75 -15.53 3.63 7.96
N VAL A 76 -15.69 3.35 9.25
CA VAL A 76 -16.97 3.01 9.86
C VAL A 76 -17.65 4.28 10.36
N GLU A 77 -18.88 4.52 9.92
CA GLU A 77 -19.70 5.64 10.36
C GLU A 77 -20.09 5.47 11.84
N LEU A 78 -19.85 6.50 12.65
CA LEU A 78 -20.20 6.49 14.08
C LEU A 78 -21.62 6.99 14.34
N ALA A 79 -22.27 7.60 13.35
CA ALA A 79 -23.65 8.07 13.45
C ALA A 79 -24.60 6.94 13.90
N GLY A 80 -25.33 7.18 14.99
CA GLY A 80 -26.26 6.22 15.58
C GLY A 80 -25.61 5.15 16.46
N THR A 81 -24.32 5.25 16.78
CA THR A 81 -23.67 4.39 17.78
C THR A 81 -23.66 5.06 19.15
N SER A 82 -24.23 4.41 20.17
CA SER A 82 -24.28 4.94 21.54
C SER A 82 -23.19 4.39 22.47
N GLY A 83 -22.42 3.40 22.03
CA GLY A 83 -21.35 2.79 22.83
C GLY A 83 -20.56 1.70 22.09
N PRO A 84 -19.56 1.09 22.75
CA PRO A 84 -18.65 0.12 22.15
C PRO A 84 -19.37 -1.10 21.56
N ALA A 85 -20.33 -1.69 22.27
CA ALA A 85 -21.06 -2.86 21.77
C ALA A 85 -21.79 -2.59 20.44
N GLN A 86 -22.44 -1.44 20.28
CA GLN A 86 -23.11 -1.07 19.03
C GLN A 86 -22.11 -0.77 17.91
N PHE A 87 -20.99 -0.12 18.24
CA PHE A 87 -19.89 0.08 17.29
C PHE A 87 -19.32 -1.26 16.83
N CYS A 88 -19.01 -2.18 17.74
CA CYS A 88 -18.53 -3.53 17.43
C CYS A 88 -19.52 -4.32 16.57
N ALA A 89 -20.82 -4.23 16.86
CA ALA A 89 -21.87 -4.83 16.02
C ALA A 89 -21.86 -4.25 14.59
N ARG A 90 -21.66 -2.94 14.45
CA ARG A 90 -21.52 -2.29 13.13
C ARG A 90 -20.27 -2.73 12.39
N VAL A 91 -19.12 -2.80 13.08
CA VAL A 91 -17.88 -3.33 12.50
C VAL A 91 -18.08 -4.76 12.02
N ALA A 92 -18.75 -5.60 12.82
CA ALA A 92 -19.07 -6.99 12.45
C ALA A 92 -19.98 -7.06 11.23
N GLY A 93 -20.99 -6.17 11.12
CA GLY A 93 -21.84 -6.04 9.93
C GLY A 93 -21.04 -5.68 8.68
N VAL A 94 -20.22 -4.62 8.75
CA VAL A 94 -19.36 -4.19 7.62
C VAL A 94 -18.37 -5.30 7.21
N LEU A 95 -17.80 -6.01 8.19
CA LEU A 95 -16.93 -7.16 7.94
C LEU A 95 -17.70 -8.30 7.26
N GLY A 96 -18.90 -8.63 7.74
CA GLY A 96 -19.76 -9.67 7.17
C GLY A 96 -20.13 -9.35 5.73
N ASP A 97 -20.58 -8.13 5.45
CA ASP A 97 -20.89 -7.65 4.10
C ASP A 97 -19.65 -7.76 3.20
N ARG A 98 -18.49 -7.36 3.71
CA ARG A 98 -17.24 -7.42 2.96
C ARG A 98 -16.83 -8.86 2.65
N LEU A 99 -16.94 -9.78 3.61
CA LEU A 99 -16.66 -11.19 3.41
C LEU A 99 -17.64 -11.82 2.41
N GLY A 100 -18.92 -11.45 2.47
CA GLY A 100 -19.91 -11.86 1.47
C GLY A 100 -19.56 -11.39 0.06
N GLN A 101 -19.15 -10.12 -0.09
CA GLN A 101 -18.66 -9.59 -1.37
C GLN A 101 -17.43 -10.32 -1.90
N LEU A 102 -16.46 -10.63 -1.02
CA LEU A 102 -15.26 -11.38 -1.39
C LEU A 102 -15.60 -12.83 -1.75
N GLY A 103 -16.56 -13.46 -1.08
CA GLY A 103 -17.07 -14.78 -1.45
C GLY A 103 -17.66 -14.79 -2.86
N SER A 104 -18.57 -13.86 -3.15
CA SER A 104 -19.15 -13.70 -4.50
C SER A 104 -18.08 -13.41 -5.56
N LEU A 105 -17.10 -12.57 -5.24
CA LEU A 105 -16.00 -12.24 -6.15
C LEU A 105 -15.09 -13.46 -6.39
N ARG A 106 -14.81 -14.26 -5.37
CA ARG A 106 -14.04 -15.50 -5.49
C ARG A 106 -14.73 -16.47 -6.43
N ASP A 107 -16.03 -16.66 -6.24
CA ASP A 107 -16.82 -17.58 -7.07
C ASP A 107 -16.89 -17.06 -8.52
N GLU A 108 -17.02 -15.74 -8.71
CA GLU A 108 -16.96 -15.08 -10.02
C GLU A 108 -15.60 -15.29 -10.73
N ILE A 109 -14.49 -15.12 -10.01
CA ILE A 109 -13.13 -15.31 -10.53
C ILE A 109 -12.86 -16.80 -10.82
N SER A 110 -13.30 -17.68 -9.93
CA SER A 110 -13.17 -19.14 -10.06
C SER A 110 -13.93 -19.67 -11.28
N ALA A 111 -15.11 -19.12 -11.57
CA ALA A 111 -15.88 -19.45 -12.77
C ALA A 111 -15.15 -19.09 -14.08
N ARG A 112 -14.12 -18.22 -14.02
CA ARG A 112 -13.24 -17.88 -15.15
C ARG A 112 -11.97 -18.74 -15.22
N GLY A 113 -11.88 -19.78 -14.38
CA GLY A 113 -10.74 -20.68 -14.32
C GLY A 113 -9.53 -20.11 -13.58
N LEU A 114 -9.72 -19.02 -12.81
CA LEU A 114 -8.67 -18.45 -11.98
C LEU A 114 -8.83 -18.91 -10.53
N ALA A 115 -7.80 -19.59 -10.02
CA ALA A 115 -7.71 -19.97 -8.62
C ALA A 115 -7.33 -18.75 -7.77
N VAL A 116 -8.19 -18.38 -6.84
CA VAL A 116 -7.94 -17.35 -5.82
C VAL A 116 -8.51 -17.81 -4.48
N ASP A 117 -7.82 -17.46 -3.40
CA ASP A 117 -8.25 -17.76 -2.04
C ASP A 117 -8.24 -16.48 -1.17
N LEU A 118 -9.00 -16.50 -0.08
CA LEU A 118 -9.07 -15.39 0.85
C LEU A 118 -7.77 -15.29 1.65
N GLN A 119 -7.05 -14.20 1.44
CA GLN A 119 -5.99 -13.77 2.32
C GLN A 119 -6.62 -13.08 3.55
N HIS A 120 -6.77 -13.86 4.63
CA HIS A 120 -7.59 -13.48 5.78
C HIS A 120 -7.03 -12.29 6.58
N ASP A 121 -5.71 -12.05 6.54
CA ASP A 121 -5.05 -10.94 7.24
C ASP A 121 -5.18 -9.59 6.50
N ALA A 122 -5.60 -9.60 5.24
CA ALA A 122 -5.76 -8.40 4.41
C ALA A 122 -7.18 -8.23 3.83
N LEU A 123 -8.08 -9.22 4.02
CA LEU A 123 -9.41 -9.28 3.40
C LEU A 123 -9.39 -8.96 1.91
N LEU A 124 -8.53 -9.68 1.19
CA LEU A 124 -8.45 -9.66 -0.26
C LEU A 124 -8.35 -11.11 -0.76
N LEU A 125 -8.69 -11.32 -2.02
CA LEU A 125 -8.46 -12.60 -2.68
C LEU A 125 -7.10 -12.58 -3.35
N ARG A 126 -6.34 -13.65 -3.23
CA ARG A 126 -5.03 -13.80 -3.86
C ARG A 126 -4.86 -15.22 -4.39
N GLY A 127 -4.18 -15.38 -5.51
CA GLY A 127 -3.88 -16.71 -6.00
C GLY A 127 -2.90 -16.73 -7.15
N GLU A 128 -2.22 -17.87 -7.30
CA GLU A 128 -1.29 -18.14 -8.39
C GLU A 128 -2.00 -18.93 -9.48
N ASN A 129 -1.79 -18.51 -10.71
CA ASN A 129 -2.50 -18.95 -11.89
C ASN A 129 -1.55 -19.15 -13.06
N ARG A 130 -1.94 -19.98 -14.02
CA ARG A 130 -1.15 -20.23 -15.22
C ARG A 130 -2.01 -20.02 -16.47
N VAL A 131 -1.48 -19.25 -17.42
CA VAL A 131 -2.07 -19.03 -18.75
C VAL A 131 -0.98 -19.24 -19.78
N GLY A 132 -1.09 -20.32 -20.57
CA GLY A 132 -0.01 -20.77 -21.44
C GLY A 132 1.27 -21.05 -20.65
N PRO A 133 2.43 -20.50 -21.05
CA PRO A 133 3.69 -20.64 -20.31
C PRO A 133 3.77 -19.72 -19.08
N ASN A 134 2.90 -18.71 -18.98
CA ASN A 134 3.04 -17.67 -17.97
C ASN A 134 2.42 -18.09 -16.64
N LEU A 135 3.25 -18.14 -15.60
CA LEU A 135 2.80 -18.21 -14.20
C LEU A 135 2.59 -16.78 -13.69
N PHE A 136 1.47 -16.49 -13.05
CA PHE A 136 1.21 -15.15 -12.53
C PHE A 136 0.44 -15.20 -11.23
N ARG A 137 0.63 -14.20 -10.38
CA ARG A 137 -0.13 -14.00 -9.15
C ARG A 137 -1.13 -12.88 -9.36
N VAL A 138 -2.38 -13.12 -8.99
CA VAL A 138 -3.43 -12.10 -9.00
C VAL A 138 -3.89 -11.79 -7.59
N ALA A 139 -4.28 -10.55 -7.38
CA ALA A 139 -5.05 -10.12 -6.23
C ALA A 139 -6.36 -9.47 -6.70
N ALA A 140 -7.43 -9.69 -5.94
CA ALA A 140 -8.74 -9.12 -6.24
C ALA A 140 -9.44 -8.68 -4.94
N TRP A 141 -9.89 -7.45 -4.93
CA TRP A 141 -10.59 -6.85 -3.78
C TRP A 141 -11.75 -5.95 -4.20
N ARG A 142 -12.01 -5.83 -5.51
CA ARG A 142 -13.13 -5.06 -6.07
C ARG A 142 -13.87 -5.91 -7.09
N PRO A 143 -15.21 -5.84 -7.12
CA PRO A 143 -15.99 -6.47 -8.17
C PRO A 143 -15.51 -6.03 -9.56
N GLY A 144 -15.36 -7.01 -10.46
CA GLY A 144 -14.98 -6.75 -11.85
C GLY A 144 -13.54 -6.25 -12.06
N GLN A 145 -12.66 -6.34 -11.06
CA GLN A 145 -11.26 -5.94 -11.19
C GLN A 145 -10.33 -6.95 -10.54
N ILE A 146 -9.30 -7.37 -11.27
CA ILE A 146 -8.16 -8.10 -10.72
C ILE A 146 -6.88 -7.33 -11.01
N VAL A 147 -5.90 -7.45 -10.12
CA VAL A 147 -4.57 -6.85 -10.27
C VAL A 147 -3.55 -7.96 -10.36
N ILE A 148 -2.68 -7.89 -11.36
CA ILE A 148 -1.55 -8.80 -11.53
C ILE A 148 -0.40 -8.31 -10.67
N GLU A 149 0.02 -9.10 -9.71
CA GLU A 149 1.08 -8.73 -8.77
C GLU A 149 2.43 -9.34 -9.13
N MET A 150 2.42 -10.43 -9.89
CA MET A 150 3.62 -11.16 -10.28
C MET A 150 3.40 -11.81 -11.64
N VAL A 151 4.44 -11.85 -12.48
CA VAL A 151 4.48 -12.66 -13.71
C VAL A 151 5.84 -13.35 -13.78
N ASN A 152 5.84 -14.66 -14.00
CA ASN A 152 7.02 -15.53 -14.12
C ASN A 152 8.04 -15.34 -13.00
N GLY A 153 7.55 -15.26 -11.75
CA GLY A 153 8.39 -15.06 -10.56
C GLY A 153 8.83 -13.61 -10.32
N ARG A 154 8.58 -12.70 -11.26
CA ARG A 154 8.92 -11.28 -11.10
C ARG A 154 7.77 -10.52 -10.44
N GLU A 155 8.04 -9.95 -9.28
CA GLU A 155 7.10 -9.04 -8.61
C GLU A 155 6.95 -7.73 -9.40
N LEU A 156 5.70 -7.34 -9.59
CA LEU A 156 5.32 -6.12 -10.30
C LEU A 156 4.99 -4.97 -9.35
N GLY A 157 5.35 -5.08 -8.07
CA GLY A 157 5.04 -4.07 -7.04
C GLY A 157 5.56 -2.66 -7.37
N HIS A 158 6.58 -2.57 -8.23
CA HIS A 158 7.12 -1.31 -8.75
C HIS A 158 6.21 -0.61 -9.77
N LEU A 159 5.27 -1.31 -10.42
CA LEU A 159 4.33 -0.67 -11.33
C LEU A 159 3.10 -0.22 -10.55
N PRO A 160 2.43 0.89 -10.92
CA PRO A 160 1.15 1.24 -10.30
C PRO A 160 0.09 0.15 -10.58
N PRO A 161 -1.02 0.09 -9.81
CA PRO A 161 -2.08 -0.90 -10.05
C PRO A 161 -2.72 -0.76 -11.43
N GLY A 162 -2.89 0.46 -11.95
CA GLY A 162 -3.52 0.74 -13.25
C GLY A 162 -2.98 -0.11 -14.41
N PRO A 163 -1.66 -0.05 -14.73
CA PRO A 163 -1.06 -0.86 -15.81
C PRO A 163 -1.05 -2.37 -15.54
N ARG A 164 -1.46 -2.81 -14.35
CA ARG A 164 -1.55 -4.21 -13.94
C ARG A 164 -2.98 -4.66 -13.68
N THR A 165 -3.96 -3.79 -13.91
CA THR A 165 -5.36 -4.07 -13.61
C THR A 165 -6.04 -4.62 -14.85
N LEU A 166 -6.66 -5.79 -14.70
CA LEU A 166 -7.60 -6.31 -15.66
C LEU A 166 -9.02 -5.98 -15.21
N HIS A 167 -9.75 -5.28 -16.07
CA HIS A 167 -11.18 -5.03 -15.89
C HIS A 167 -11.97 -6.19 -16.50
N LEU A 168 -12.74 -6.90 -15.68
CA LEU A 168 -13.56 -8.02 -16.13
C LEU A 168 -14.86 -7.48 -16.76
N SER A 169 -15.03 -7.75 -18.05
CA SER A 169 -16.21 -7.40 -18.86
C SER A 169 -17.40 -8.33 -18.65
N ARG A 170 -17.23 -9.43 -17.89
CA ARG A 170 -18.20 -10.54 -17.73
C ARG A 170 -18.40 -11.38 -18.99
N GLN A 171 -17.54 -11.23 -19.98
CA GLN A 171 -17.50 -12.09 -21.16
C GLN A 171 -16.23 -12.96 -21.10
N PRO A 172 -16.34 -14.26 -20.76
CA PRO A 172 -15.16 -15.09 -20.47
C PRO A 172 -14.09 -15.09 -21.56
N GLN A 173 -14.51 -15.13 -22.84
CA GLN A 173 -13.59 -15.11 -23.97
C GLN A 173 -12.87 -13.76 -24.13
N GLN A 174 -13.56 -12.65 -23.85
CA GLN A 174 -12.96 -11.31 -23.91
C GLN A 174 -12.03 -11.09 -22.73
N ASP A 175 -12.46 -11.44 -21.53
CA ASP A 175 -11.66 -11.36 -20.29
C ASP A 175 -10.37 -12.18 -20.45
N TYR A 176 -10.44 -13.39 -21.01
CA TYR A 176 -9.28 -14.23 -21.29
C TYR A 176 -8.32 -13.58 -22.31
N ARG A 177 -8.83 -13.04 -23.41
CA ARG A 177 -7.99 -12.35 -24.42
C ARG A 177 -7.28 -11.14 -23.81
N GLN A 178 -8.00 -10.33 -23.02
CA GLN A 178 -7.42 -9.18 -22.34
C GLN A 178 -6.37 -9.60 -21.31
N LEU A 179 -6.61 -10.70 -20.58
CA LEU A 179 -5.63 -11.26 -19.66
C LEU A 179 -4.37 -11.70 -20.39
N VAL A 180 -4.49 -12.41 -21.50
CA VAL A 180 -3.34 -12.84 -22.32
C VAL A 180 -2.57 -11.63 -22.85
N GLN A 181 -3.27 -10.60 -23.36
CA GLN A 181 -2.64 -9.36 -23.82
C GLN A 181 -1.91 -8.63 -22.70
N LEU A 182 -2.52 -8.51 -21.53
CA LEU A 182 -1.91 -7.89 -20.36
C LEU A 182 -0.69 -8.67 -19.88
N LEU A 183 -0.76 -10.00 -19.82
CA LEU A 183 0.37 -10.85 -19.47
C LEU A 183 1.51 -10.73 -20.47
N ALA A 184 1.21 -10.61 -21.76
CA ALA A 184 2.23 -10.38 -22.80
C ALA A 184 2.93 -9.02 -22.61
N LEU A 185 2.18 -7.96 -22.27
CA LEU A 185 2.74 -6.64 -21.98
C LEU A 185 3.60 -6.63 -20.70
N LEU A 186 3.24 -7.43 -19.71
CA LEU A 186 3.94 -7.50 -18.42
C LEU A 186 5.09 -8.53 -18.40
N SER A 187 5.12 -9.45 -19.37
CA SER A 187 6.19 -10.45 -19.50
C SER A 187 7.38 -9.82 -20.22
N PRO A 188 8.59 -9.85 -19.64
CA PRO A 188 9.76 -9.19 -20.23
C PRO A 188 10.33 -9.85 -21.51
N THR A 189 9.70 -10.88 -22.08
CA THR A 189 10.27 -11.69 -23.18
C THR A 189 9.66 -11.34 -24.53
N ALA A 190 10.09 -10.20 -25.07
CA ALA A 190 10.14 -9.94 -26.52
C ALA A 190 11.28 -8.98 -26.93
N ALA A 191 11.96 -8.32 -25.98
CA ALA A 191 13.00 -7.34 -26.29
C ALA A 191 14.45 -7.78 -25.97
N ALA A 192 14.65 -8.94 -25.32
CA ALA A 192 15.99 -9.35 -24.86
C ALA A 192 16.54 -10.63 -25.51
N ASN A 193 15.72 -11.45 -26.18
CA ASN A 193 16.17 -12.74 -26.74
C ASN A 193 16.51 -12.71 -28.25
N GLU A 194 16.44 -11.55 -28.91
CA GLU A 194 16.93 -11.37 -30.29
C GLU A 194 18.25 -10.57 -30.37
N ALA A 195 18.82 -10.15 -29.23
CA ALA A 195 20.06 -9.38 -29.18
C ALA A 195 21.32 -10.20 -28.86
N GLU A 196 21.18 -11.51 -28.54
CA GLU A 196 22.31 -12.40 -28.22
C GLU A 196 22.26 -13.69 -29.06
N SER A 197 22.07 -13.56 -30.37
CA SER A 197 22.46 -14.60 -31.32
C SER A 197 23.36 -14.00 -32.40
N GLY A 198 24.57 -13.65 -31.98
CA GLY A 198 25.64 -13.18 -32.84
C GLY A 198 26.98 -13.57 -32.21
N GLU A 199 27.46 -14.74 -32.64
CA GLU A 199 28.86 -15.10 -32.86
C GLU A 199 29.88 -15.04 -31.69
N GLU A 200 30.56 -16.19 -31.54
CA GLU A 200 31.97 -16.37 -31.13
C GLU A 200 32.30 -16.08 -29.65
N GLU A 201 33.16 -16.83 -28.95
CA GLU A 201 34.26 -17.70 -29.34
C GLU A 201 34.64 -18.58 -28.12
N GLU A 202 35.15 -19.79 -28.35
CA GLU A 202 35.83 -20.57 -27.32
C GLU A 202 37.07 -19.81 -26.84
N SER A 203 37.05 -19.33 -25.60
CA SER A 203 38.20 -18.72 -24.94
C SER A 203 38.51 -19.48 -23.66
N VAL A 204 39.52 -20.33 -23.78
CA VAL A 204 40.29 -20.89 -22.67
C VAL A 204 40.99 -19.73 -21.97
N VAL A 205 40.69 -19.49 -20.70
CA VAL A 205 41.47 -18.58 -19.86
C VAL A 205 41.86 -19.29 -18.56
N GLU A 206 43.17 -19.38 -18.39
CA GLU A 206 43.88 -19.87 -17.21
C GLU A 206 43.50 -19.09 -15.95
N LEU A 207 43.33 -19.84 -14.85
CA LEU A 207 43.19 -19.29 -13.50
C LEU A 207 44.55 -18.72 -13.05
N THR A 208 44.71 -17.41 -13.15
CA THR A 208 45.73 -16.68 -12.37
C THR A 208 45.03 -15.84 -11.30
N GLU A 209 45.30 -16.21 -10.04
CA GLU A 209 44.96 -15.45 -8.85
C GLU A 209 45.54 -14.03 -8.94
N ALA A 210 44.67 -13.02 -8.87
CA ALA A 210 45.05 -11.66 -8.54
C ALA A 210 44.33 -11.27 -7.26
N VAL A 211 45.10 -11.23 -6.18
CA VAL A 211 44.73 -10.61 -4.90
C VAL A 211 44.58 -9.12 -5.16
N THR A 212 43.37 -8.59 -5.09
CA THR A 212 43.12 -7.15 -5.00
C THR A 212 42.72 -6.81 -3.57
N GLU A 213 43.63 -6.07 -2.96
CA GLU A 213 43.54 -5.39 -1.68
C GLU A 213 42.34 -4.44 -1.70
N ALA A 214 41.33 -4.71 -0.86
CA ALA A 214 40.18 -3.84 -0.71
C ALA A 214 40.63 -2.54 -0.03
N GLU A 215 40.66 -1.46 -0.81
CA GLU A 215 40.83 -0.10 -0.33
C GLU A 215 39.65 0.22 0.61
N LEU A 216 39.92 0.24 1.91
CA LEU A 216 38.99 0.63 2.96
C LEU A 216 38.59 2.09 2.75
N VAL A 217 37.42 2.32 2.15
CA VAL A 217 36.76 3.62 2.15
C VAL A 217 36.53 4.02 3.62
N PRO A 218 37.11 5.13 4.10
CA PRO A 218 36.94 5.53 5.48
C PRO A 218 35.47 5.89 5.74
N PRO A 219 34.93 5.57 6.93
CA PRO A 219 33.58 5.98 7.29
C PRO A 219 33.54 7.51 7.33
N ASN A 220 32.60 8.09 6.59
CA ASN A 220 32.41 9.54 6.54
C ASN A 220 31.95 10.01 7.94
N GLU A 221 32.91 10.45 8.75
CA GLU A 221 32.71 11.18 9.99
C GLU A 221 32.12 12.55 9.66
N HIS A 222 30.81 12.66 9.45
CA HIS A 222 29.98 13.86 9.67
C HIS A 222 28.51 13.57 9.32
N GLN A 223 27.89 12.59 9.96
CA GLN A 223 26.45 12.60 10.19
C GLN A 223 26.23 12.22 11.63
N ALA A 224 26.10 13.23 12.49
CA ALA A 224 25.57 13.06 13.83
C ALA A 224 24.32 12.19 13.70
N ALA A 225 24.33 11.02 14.36
CA ALA A 225 23.25 10.05 14.34
C ALA A 225 22.00 10.71 14.91
N ARG A 226 21.26 11.38 14.04
CA ARG A 226 19.92 11.86 14.35
C ARG A 226 19.05 10.64 14.35
N ASP A 227 18.31 10.44 15.44
CA ASP A 227 17.36 9.34 15.54
C ASP A 227 16.46 9.30 14.28
N PRO A 228 16.23 8.09 13.73
CA PRO A 228 15.37 7.92 12.57
C PRO A 228 13.99 8.49 12.90
N LEU A 229 13.39 9.21 11.94
CA LEU A 229 12.06 9.77 12.15
C LEU A 229 11.06 8.61 12.33
N PRO A 230 10.09 8.73 13.26
CA PRO A 230 9.04 7.73 13.38
C PRO A 230 8.33 7.57 12.03
N LEU A 231 8.08 6.33 11.61
CA LEU A 231 7.41 6.03 10.33
C LEU A 231 6.11 6.83 10.15
N SER A 232 5.37 7.07 11.23
CA SER A 232 4.15 7.89 11.22
C SER A 232 4.37 9.34 10.77
N LEU A 233 5.53 9.91 11.08
CA LEU A 233 5.89 11.28 10.70
C LEU A 233 6.39 11.33 9.25
N ILE A 234 7.05 10.28 8.78
CA ILE A 234 7.43 10.13 7.37
C ILE A 234 6.16 10.04 6.52
N LEU A 235 5.21 9.18 6.91
CA LEU A 235 3.93 9.02 6.22
C LEU A 235 3.09 10.29 6.18
N SER A 236 3.09 11.10 7.25
CA SER A 236 2.38 12.39 7.22
C SER A 236 2.96 13.37 6.21
N LYS A 237 4.28 13.33 5.98
CA LYS A 237 4.95 14.19 4.99
C LYS A 237 4.72 13.72 3.56
N LEU A 238 4.63 12.41 3.35
CA LEU A 238 4.47 11.83 2.00
C LEU A 238 3.00 11.74 1.55
N GLY A 239 2.05 11.71 2.49
CA GLY A 239 0.62 11.74 2.24
C GLY A 239 -0.11 10.43 2.58
N SER A 240 -1.43 10.47 2.55
CA SER A 240 -2.30 9.41 3.06
C SER A 240 -2.45 8.18 2.17
N ASN A 241 -1.97 8.22 0.92
CA ASN A 241 -2.04 7.12 -0.05
C ASN A 241 -0.64 6.55 -0.37
N VAL A 242 0.21 6.46 0.64
CA VAL A 242 1.59 5.98 0.51
C VAL A 242 1.68 4.52 0.91
N GLU A 243 2.11 3.70 -0.03
CA GLU A 243 2.51 2.31 0.20
C GLU A 243 3.95 2.29 0.71
N VAL A 244 4.20 1.45 1.73
CA VAL A 244 5.53 1.29 2.34
C VAL A 244 5.99 -0.14 2.13
N ALA A 245 7.17 -0.30 1.55
CA ALA A 245 7.89 -1.57 1.47
C ALA A 245 9.23 -1.46 2.21
N SER A 246 9.78 -2.60 2.62
CA SER A 246 11.12 -2.68 3.22
C SER A 246 11.95 -3.66 2.42
N THR A 247 13.06 -3.19 1.83
CA THR A 247 13.97 -4.01 1.03
C THR A 247 15.39 -3.81 1.54
N GLY A 248 16.05 -4.86 2.02
CA GLY A 248 17.45 -4.77 2.49
C GLY A 248 17.67 -3.85 3.70
N GLY A 249 16.62 -3.57 4.49
CA GLY A 249 16.69 -2.64 5.63
C GLY A 249 16.40 -1.17 5.28
N ALA A 250 16.24 -0.84 3.99
CA ALA A 250 15.79 0.47 3.54
C ALA A 250 14.27 0.49 3.34
N LEU A 251 13.62 1.57 3.78
CA LEU A 251 12.20 1.79 3.51
C LEU A 251 12.02 2.38 2.11
N ARG A 252 11.05 1.84 1.38
CA ARG A 252 10.58 2.37 0.10
C ARG A 252 9.17 2.90 0.27
N PHE A 253 8.92 4.06 -0.30
CA PHE A 253 7.66 4.78 -0.27
C PHE A 253 7.20 5.01 -1.70
N SER A 254 6.03 4.49 -2.05
CA SER A 254 5.40 4.75 -3.34
C SER A 254 4.01 5.32 -3.12
N GLY A 255 3.60 6.27 -3.94
CA GLY A 255 2.33 6.93 -3.74
C GLY A 255 1.87 7.74 -4.93
N SER A 256 0.65 8.26 -4.83
CA SER A 256 0.15 9.24 -5.79
C SER A 256 -0.53 10.40 -5.09
N LEU A 257 -0.24 11.61 -5.56
CA LEU A 257 -0.79 12.85 -5.06
C LEU A 257 -1.61 13.54 -6.16
N LYS A 258 -2.80 14.04 -5.82
CA LYS A 258 -3.63 14.82 -6.73
C LYS A 258 -3.51 16.30 -6.35
N LEU A 259 -2.92 17.08 -7.24
CA LEU A 259 -2.87 18.55 -7.16
C LEU A 259 -3.78 19.17 -8.21
N VAL A 260 -3.92 20.50 -8.18
CA VAL A 260 -4.70 21.26 -9.18
C VAL A 260 -4.19 20.99 -10.61
N ALA A 261 -2.86 20.89 -10.77
CA ALA A 261 -2.20 20.66 -12.06
C ALA A 261 -2.31 19.21 -12.57
N GLY A 262 -2.78 18.27 -11.75
CA GLY A 262 -3.00 16.87 -12.16
C GLY A 262 -2.57 15.85 -11.10
N ARG A 263 -2.47 14.59 -11.51
CA ARG A 263 -2.05 13.48 -10.65
C ARG A 263 -0.58 13.18 -10.85
N TYR A 264 0.17 13.20 -9.76
CA TYR A 264 1.58 12.89 -9.70
C TYR A 264 1.75 11.55 -9.00
N ALA A 265 2.68 10.72 -9.49
CA ALA A 265 3.13 9.53 -8.79
C ALA A 265 4.53 9.76 -8.25
N PHE A 266 4.90 9.15 -7.13
CA PHE A 266 6.27 9.22 -6.63
C PHE A 266 6.74 7.87 -6.11
N GLU A 267 8.05 7.67 -6.22
CA GLU A 267 8.78 6.53 -5.68
C GLU A 267 10.02 7.05 -4.99
N LEU A 268 10.16 6.77 -3.71
CA LEU A 268 11.23 7.25 -2.85
C LEU A 268 11.81 6.07 -2.07
N GLU A 269 13.11 6.00 -1.95
CA GLU A 269 13.85 5.04 -1.13
C GLU A 269 14.61 5.78 -0.03
N GLN A 270 14.55 5.25 1.17
CA GLN A 270 15.27 5.75 2.33
C GLN A 270 16.75 5.42 2.18
N VAL A 271 17.58 6.46 2.05
CA VAL A 271 19.03 6.36 1.96
C VAL A 271 19.65 6.42 3.35
N SER A 272 19.06 7.22 4.24
CA SER A 272 19.45 7.32 5.65
C SER A 272 18.21 7.62 6.49
N GLY A 273 18.32 7.59 7.82
CA GLY A 273 17.19 7.77 8.75
C GLY A 273 16.24 8.94 8.43
N ARG A 274 16.73 9.98 7.74
CA ARG A 274 15.95 11.17 7.34
C ARG A 274 16.06 11.55 5.86
N GLU A 275 16.92 10.89 5.10
CA GLU A 275 17.14 11.20 3.69
C GLU A 275 16.41 10.18 2.82
N VAL A 276 15.60 10.68 1.89
CA VAL A 276 14.94 9.85 0.88
C VAL A 276 15.33 10.33 -0.51
N LYS A 277 15.55 9.40 -1.44
CA LYS A 277 15.86 9.68 -2.85
C LYS A 277 14.95 8.89 -3.74
N GLY A 278 14.65 9.42 -4.91
CA GLY A 278 13.91 8.70 -5.93
C GLY A 278 13.44 9.63 -7.00
N HIS A 279 12.18 9.54 -7.39
CA HIS A 279 11.62 10.35 -8.45
C HIS A 279 10.12 10.56 -8.26
N PHE A 280 9.58 11.57 -8.93
CA PHE A 280 8.14 11.66 -9.19
C PHE A 280 7.85 11.74 -10.68
N THR A 281 6.69 11.25 -11.08
CA THR A 281 6.18 11.26 -12.44
C THR A 281 5.10 12.33 -12.56
N THR A 282 5.26 13.25 -13.50
CA THR A 282 4.27 14.29 -13.81
C THR A 282 3.05 13.68 -14.52
N PRO A 283 1.92 14.41 -14.59
CA PRO A 283 0.75 13.99 -15.38
C PRO A 283 1.06 13.75 -16.87
N SER A 284 2.09 14.42 -17.40
CA SER A 284 2.57 14.25 -18.77
C SER A 284 3.51 13.05 -18.97
N GLY A 285 3.81 12.30 -17.90
CA GLY A 285 4.70 11.14 -17.93
C GLY A 285 6.19 11.45 -17.75
N ASN A 286 6.58 12.71 -17.48
CA ASN A 286 7.98 13.06 -17.26
C ASN A 286 8.43 12.56 -15.88
N VAL A 287 9.60 11.93 -15.84
CA VAL A 287 10.23 11.46 -14.60
C VAL A 287 11.22 12.50 -14.09
N VAL A 288 11.02 12.96 -12.86
CA VAL A 288 11.83 14.00 -12.23
C VAL A 288 12.53 13.39 -11.03
N PRO A 289 13.88 13.31 -11.03
CA PRO A 289 14.61 12.81 -9.88
C PRO A 289 14.50 13.80 -8.71
N VAL A 290 14.33 13.27 -7.51
CA VAL A 290 14.29 14.07 -6.27
C VAL A 290 15.16 13.47 -5.19
N LYS A 291 15.76 14.35 -4.41
CA LYS A 291 16.48 14.02 -3.19
C LYS A 291 15.93 14.93 -2.10
N LEU A 292 15.38 14.34 -1.06
CA LEU A 292 14.64 15.05 -0.02
C LEU A 292 15.24 14.74 1.35
N VAL A 293 15.42 15.79 2.15
CA VAL A 293 15.65 15.66 3.59
C VAL A 293 14.30 15.85 4.27
N LEU A 294 13.79 14.83 4.94
CA LEU A 294 12.43 14.83 5.49
C LEU A 294 12.20 15.94 6.54
N ASP A 295 13.26 16.46 7.17
CA ASP A 295 13.19 17.61 8.09
C ASP A 295 12.95 18.94 7.36
N GLU A 296 13.36 19.06 6.11
CA GLU A 296 13.39 20.32 5.36
C GLU A 296 12.13 20.53 4.51
N ILE A 297 11.43 19.45 4.17
CA ILE A 297 10.18 19.52 3.44
C ILE A 297 9.00 19.57 4.41
N MET A 298 8.00 20.40 4.11
CA MET A 298 6.72 20.34 4.82
C MET A 298 5.98 19.05 4.46
N ASP A 299 5.75 18.82 3.18
CA ASP A 299 5.13 17.63 2.62
C ASP A 299 5.53 17.43 1.14
N MET A 300 5.10 16.32 0.54
CA MET A 300 5.36 15.99 -0.87
C MET A 300 4.58 16.89 -1.84
N ALA A 301 3.51 17.56 -1.39
CA ALA A 301 2.79 18.54 -2.22
C ALA A 301 3.69 19.75 -2.49
N GLN A 302 4.33 20.27 -1.44
CA GLN A 302 5.28 21.37 -1.51
C GLN A 302 6.42 21.06 -2.49
N VAL A 303 6.99 19.86 -2.45
CA VAL A 303 8.07 19.42 -3.36
C VAL A 303 7.63 19.50 -4.83
N ILE A 304 6.41 19.06 -5.12
CA ILE A 304 5.88 19.08 -6.49
C ILE A 304 5.52 20.51 -6.90
N GLU A 305 4.98 21.32 -5.99
CA GLU A 305 4.68 22.73 -6.24
C GLU A 305 5.95 23.56 -6.50
N ASP A 306 7.03 23.33 -5.75
CA ASP A 306 8.32 23.99 -5.97
C ASP A 306 8.88 23.65 -7.35
N TYR A 307 8.82 22.38 -7.76
CA TYR A 307 9.19 21.98 -9.11
C TYR A 307 8.33 22.66 -10.19
N LEU A 308 7.00 22.73 -10.00
CA LEU A 308 6.11 23.42 -10.95
C LEU A 308 6.40 24.91 -11.05
N ASN A 309 6.92 25.51 -9.98
CA ASN A 309 7.35 26.90 -9.93
C ASN A 309 8.81 27.10 -10.40
N GLY A 310 9.50 26.04 -10.84
CA GLY A 310 10.87 26.07 -11.33
C GLY A 310 11.92 26.34 -10.24
N ARG A 311 11.63 25.97 -8.98
CA ARG A 311 12.51 26.10 -7.82
C ARG A 311 13.24 24.81 -7.50
#